data_AF-A0A948S5L9-F1
#
_entry.id   AF-A0A948S5L9-F1
#
_cell.length_a   1.000
_cell.length_b   1.000
_cell.length_c   1.000
_cell.angle_alpha   90.00
_cell.angle_beta   90.00
_cell.angle_gamma   90.00
#
_symmetry.space_group_name_H-M   'P 1'
#
loop_
_entity.id
_entity.type
_entity.pdbx_description
1 polymer ?
#
loop_
_entity_poly.entity_id
_entity_poly.type
_entity_poly.pdbx_seq_one_letter_code
_entity_poly.pdbx_strand_id
1 'polypeptide(L)' 'MDNIEQRVKKIVAEQLGVNEADVKNESSFVDDLGADS' A
#
# COMPACT_ATOMS: atom_id res chain seq x y z
N MET A 1 -6.38 17.89 5.45
CA MET A 1 -6.53 16.55 6.06
C MET A 1 -5.85 15.52 5.15
N ASP A 2 -4.58 15.75 4.77
CA ASP A 2 -3.99 15.11 3.58
C ASP A 2 -2.82 14.17 3.89
N ASN A 3 -2.53 13.96 5.18
CA ASN A 3 -1.35 13.21 5.60
C ASN A 3 -1.61 11.70 5.79
N ILE A 4 -2.87 11.29 5.98
CA ILE A 4 -3.18 9.89 6.30
C ILE A 4 -2.97 9.01 5.08
N GLU A 5 -3.47 9.40 3.90
CA GLU A 5 -3.30 8.59 2.68
C GLU A 5 -1.83 8.38 2.33
N GLN A 6 -1.03 9.46 2.35
CA GLN A 6 0.42 9.35 2.11
C GLN A 6 1.13 8.48 3.15
N ARG A 7 0.77 8.61 4.44
CA ARG A 7 1.35 7.77 5.50
C ARG A 7 0.97 6.30 5.30
N VAL A 8 -0.29 6.02 4.96
CA VAL A 8 -0.76 4.66 4.71
C VAL A 8 -0.05 4.05 3.51
N LYS A 9 -0.01 4.74 2.37
CA LYS A 9 0.69 4.26 1.16
C LYS A 9 2.15 3.96 1.43
N LYS A 10 2.85 4.87 2.11
CA LYS A 10 4.25 4.66 2.50
C LYS A 10 4.43 3.43 3.39
N ILE A 11 3.62 3.30 4.45
CA ILE A 11 3.71 2.17 5.38
C ILE A 11 3.43 0.84 4.65
N VAL A 12 2.41 0.81 3.81
CA VAL A 12 2.03 -0.39 3.02
C VAL A 12 3.14 -0.77 2.06
N ALA A 13 3.68 0.21 1.33
CA ALA A 13 4.78 0.01 0.39
C ALA A 13 6.03 -0.55 1.09
N GLU A 14 6.43 0.03 2.23
CA GLU A 14 7.56 -0.47 3.02
C GLU A 14 7.29 -1.87 3.59
N GLN A 15 6.09 -2.12 4.11
CA GLN A 15 5.76 -3.38 4.77
C GLN A 15 5.66 -4.55 3.79
N LEU A 16 5.19 -4.29 2.56
CA LEU A 16 5.03 -5.29 1.51
C LEU A 16 6.23 -5.33 0.56
N GLY A 17 7.19 -4.41 0.70
CA GLY A 17 8.34 -4.31 -0.19
C GLY A 17 7.97 -3.96 -1.65
N VAL A 18 6.84 -3.26 -1.83
CA VAL A 18 6.31 -2.82 -3.13
C VAL A 18 6.51 -1.30 -3.29
N ASN A 19 6.42 -0.77 -4.51
CA ASN A 19 6.50 0.69 -4.68
C ASN A 19 5.19 1.37 -4.26
N GLU A 20 5.29 2.57 -3.68
CA GLU A 20 4.11 3.41 -3.39
C GLU A 20 3.25 3.70 -4.64
N ALA A 21 3.86 3.69 -5.83
CA ALA A 21 3.16 3.85 -7.10
C ALA A 21 2.28 2.64 -7.48
N ASP A 22 2.62 1.46 -6.97
CA ASP A 22 1.85 0.22 -7.17
C ASP A 22 0.70 0.10 -6.14
N VAL A 23 0.77 0.84 -5.02
CA VAL A 23 -0.28 0.92 -4.00
C VAL A 23 -1.37 1.89 -4.46
N LYS A 24 -2.34 1.36 -5.21
CA LYS A 24 -3.56 2.10 -5.58
C LYS A 24 -4.64 1.87 -4.54
N ASN A 25 -5.55 2.84 -4.38
CA ASN A 25 -6.68 2.69 -3.47
C ASN A 25 -7.64 1.57 -3.89
N GLU A 26 -7.56 1.15 -5.15
CA GLU A 26 -8.35 0.06 -5.75
C GLU A 26 -7.63 -1.30 -5.66
N SER A 27 -6.35 -1.31 -5.28
CA SER A 27 -5.56 -2.54 -5.17
C SER A 27 -6.00 -3.39 -3.98
N SER A 28 -6.14 -4.69 -4.19
CA SER A 28 -6.32 -5.67 -3.12
C SER A 28 -4.98 -5.90 -2.41
N PHE A 29 -4.94 -5.72 -1.09
CA PHE A 29 -3.73 -5.98 -0.31
C PHE A 29 -3.24 -7.43 -0.46
N VAL A 30 -4.16 -8.39 -0.57
CA VAL A 30 -3.85 -9.81 -0.66
C VAL A 30 -3.59 -10.21 -2.11
N ASP A 31 -4.49 -9.88 -3.03
CA ASP A 31 -4.39 -10.35 -4.42
C ASP A 31 -3.39 -9.56 -5.26
N ASP A 32 -3.31 -8.24 -5.07
CA ASP A 32 -2.46 -7.36 -5.89
C ASP A 32 -1.12 -7.04 -5.23
N LEU A 33 -1.10 -6.89 -3.90
CA LEU A 33 0.12 -6.52 -3.17
C LEU A 33 0.78 -7.70 -2.43
N GLY A 34 0.19 -8.90 -2.49
CA GLY A 34 0.79 -10.11 -1.93
C GLY A 34 0.99 -10.06 -0.41
N ALA A 35 0.15 -9.32 0.31
CA ALA A 35 0.13 -9.35 1.76
C ALA A 35 -0.32 -10.73 2.23
N ASP A 36 0.62 -11.52 2.76
CA ASP A 36 0.30 -12.77 3.44
C ASP A 36 -0.65 -12.47 4.63
N SER A 37 -1.71 -13.27 4.75
CA SER A 37 -2.88 -13.04 5.63
C SER A 37 -2.56 -13.01 7.12
#